data_AF-A0A8J2H5A4-F1
#
_entry.id   AF-A0A8J2H5A4-F1
#
_cell.length_a   1.000
_cell.length_b   1.000
_cell.length_c   1.000
_cell.angle_alpha   90.00
_cell.angle_beta   90.00
_cell.angle_gamma   90.00
#
_symmetry.space_group_name_H-M   'P 1'
#
loop_
_entity.id
_entity.type
_entity.pdbx_description
1 polymer ?
#
loop_
_entity_poly.entity_id
_entity_poly.type
_entity_poly.pdbx_seq_one_letter_code
_entity_poly.pdbx_strand_id
1 'polypeptide(L)'
;KSKGYAGAMVWAIDMDDFHGICGEKDALIRKISSIIRNYQVPKPVINTTPRPEWDKPPSTTSMIEDNTSPAAPVGNKLTSSTNFNDKLTTLPNEIHKSTIGSAQSEKNNIQCNSFYDYLPSENCNSYYRCIYGKPLKFQCHDKLIYNPKKLRCEQSMNVNPVDCRD
;
A
#
# COMPACT_ATOMS: atom_id res chain seq x y z
N LYS A 1 -16.75 19.99 8.57
CA LYS A 1 -16.92 21.07 9.58
C LYS A 1 -18.34 21.13 10.11
N SER A 2 -19.36 21.45 9.30
CA SER A 2 -20.77 21.60 9.72
C SER A 2 -21.37 20.45 10.56
N LYS A 3 -20.90 19.20 10.38
CA LYS A 3 -21.37 18.02 11.13
C LYS A 3 -20.60 17.72 12.42
N GLY A 4 -19.66 18.56 12.85
CA GLY A 4 -18.97 18.42 14.13
C GLY A 4 -17.92 17.30 14.23
N TYR A 5 -17.71 16.47 13.20
CA TYR A 5 -16.72 15.38 13.22
C TYR A 5 -15.31 15.85 13.56
N ALA A 6 -14.57 15.03 14.33
CA ALA A 6 -13.23 15.34 14.81
C ALA A 6 -12.13 15.33 13.72
N GLY A 7 -12.39 14.73 12.56
CA GLY A 7 -11.41 14.63 11.48
C GLY A 7 -12.00 14.07 10.19
N ALA A 8 -11.12 13.65 9.29
CA ALA A 8 -11.44 12.92 8.07
C ALA A 8 -10.48 11.72 7.97
N MET A 9 -10.95 10.63 7.36
CA MET A 9 -10.16 9.44 7.06
C MET A 9 -10.16 9.24 5.54
N VAL A 10 -9.01 8.86 5.00
CA VAL A 10 -8.83 8.54 3.58
C VAL A 10 -8.15 7.19 3.48
N TRP A 11 -8.66 6.35 2.60
CA TRP A 11 -8.00 5.15 2.12
C TRP A 11 -7.73 5.32 0.61
N ALA A 12 -6.50 5.21 0.10
CA ALA A 12 -5.23 4.88 0.76
C ALA A 12 -4.11 5.86 0.34
N ILE A 13 -2.94 5.77 0.99
CA ILE A 13 -1.81 6.68 0.75
C ILE A 13 -1.29 6.55 -0.70
N ASP A 14 -1.31 5.34 -1.26
CA ASP A 14 -0.94 5.04 -2.65
C ASP A 14 -1.88 5.64 -3.71
N MET A 15 -3.00 6.25 -3.31
CA MET A 15 -3.92 6.97 -4.18
C MET A 15 -3.76 8.49 -4.14
N ASP A 16 -2.92 9.03 -3.26
CA ASP A 16 -2.46 10.42 -3.33
C ASP A 16 -1.22 10.48 -4.25
N ASP A 17 -0.88 11.65 -4.78
CA ASP A 17 0.40 11.84 -5.49
C ASP A 17 1.55 12.01 -4.48
N PHE A 18 1.83 10.95 -3.73
CA PHE A 18 2.85 10.96 -2.68
C PHE A 18 4.29 11.01 -3.22
N HIS A 19 4.48 10.97 -4.55
CA HIS A 19 5.76 11.17 -5.21
C HIS A 19 5.89 12.55 -5.89
N GLY A 20 4.78 13.24 -6.17
CA GLY A 20 4.79 14.51 -6.92
C GLY A 20 5.02 14.31 -8.42
N ILE A 21 4.51 13.22 -9.00
CA ILE A 21 4.70 12.86 -10.41
C ILE A 21 3.79 13.68 -11.32
N CYS A 22 2.56 13.98 -10.88
CA CYS A 22 1.56 14.72 -11.67
C CYS A 22 1.21 16.10 -11.09
N GLY A 23 1.79 16.50 -9.96
CA GLY A 23 1.67 17.86 -9.46
C GLY A 23 2.31 18.08 -8.09
N GLU A 24 1.58 18.76 -7.21
CA GLU A 24 2.02 19.01 -5.85
C GLU A 24 2.02 17.71 -5.03
N LYS A 25 3.20 17.31 -4.52
CA LYS A 25 3.33 16.12 -3.67
C LYS A 25 2.37 16.17 -2.47
N ASP A 26 1.73 15.03 -2.20
CA ASP A 26 0.74 14.79 -1.14
C ASP A 26 -0.49 15.73 -1.27
N ALA A 27 -0.91 16.04 -2.50
CA ALA A 27 -1.97 17.02 -2.78
C ALA A 27 -3.26 16.81 -1.97
N LEU A 28 -3.76 15.56 -1.88
CA LEU A 28 -5.00 15.26 -1.18
C LEU A 28 -4.83 15.41 0.34
N ILE A 29 -3.80 14.77 0.91
CA ILE A 29 -3.49 14.82 2.35
C ILE A 29 -3.22 16.28 2.78
N ARG A 30 -2.47 17.04 1.99
CA ARG A 30 -2.19 18.46 2.27
C ARG A 30 -3.44 19.32 2.14
N LYS A 31 -4.32 19.07 1.18
CA LYS A 31 -5.60 19.77 1.08
C LYS A 31 -6.47 19.52 2.31
N ILE A 32 -6.58 18.27 2.75
CA ILE A 32 -7.31 17.90 3.97
C ILE A 32 -6.68 18.59 5.19
N SER A 33 -5.36 18.50 5.36
CA SER A 33 -4.60 19.17 6.41
C SER A 33 -4.90 20.68 6.45
N SER A 34 -4.85 21.37 5.30
CA SER A 34 -5.13 22.81 5.23
C SER A 34 -6.53 23.20 5.72
N ILE A 35 -7.52 22.31 5.53
CA ILE A 35 -8.90 22.54 5.94
C ILE A 35 -9.07 22.27 7.45
N ILE A 36 -8.42 21.24 7.99
CA ILE A 36 -8.62 20.80 9.38
C ILE A 36 -7.67 21.41 10.42
N ARG A 37 -6.49 21.92 10.03
CA ARG A 37 -5.46 22.48 10.95
C ARG A 37 -6.02 23.42 12.02
N ASN A 38 -6.93 24.30 11.62
CA ASN A 38 -7.52 25.34 12.49
C ASN A 38 -8.99 25.06 12.80
N TYR A 39 -9.44 23.80 12.71
CA TYR A 39 -10.82 23.42 12.98
C TYR A 39 -10.99 22.93 14.42
N GLN A 40 -11.68 23.72 15.23
CA GLN A 40 -12.07 23.33 16.58
C GLN A 40 -13.26 22.36 16.52
N VAL A 41 -13.12 21.19 17.14
CA VAL A 41 -14.20 20.22 17.28
C VAL A 41 -15.23 20.75 18.28
N PRO A 42 -16.53 20.85 17.95
CA PRO A 42 -17.55 21.22 18.93
C PRO A 42 -17.66 20.15 20.01
N LYS A 43 -17.82 20.55 21.27
CA LYS A 43 -18.05 19.62 22.37
C LYS A 43 -19.38 18.89 22.13
N PRO A 44 -19.43 17.54 22.21
CA PRO A 44 -20.69 16.82 22.08
C PRO A 44 -21.61 17.18 23.25
N VAL A 45 -22.86 17.55 22.95
CA VAL A 45 -23.90 17.71 23.96
C VAL A 45 -24.38 16.32 24.35
N ILE A 46 -23.75 15.76 25.38
CA ILE A 46 -24.09 14.45 25.94
C ILE A 46 -25.36 14.55 26.79
N ASN A 47 -26.51 14.35 26.16
CA ASN A 47 -27.77 14.08 26.86
C ASN A 47 -27.75 12.66 27.43
N THR A 48 -27.03 12.46 28.53
CA THR A 48 -27.03 11.19 29.25
C THR A 48 -28.34 11.02 30.02
N THR A 49 -29.16 10.04 29.65
CA THR A 49 -30.09 9.42 30.60
C THR A 49 -29.26 8.89 31.78
N PRO A 50 -29.65 9.12 33.05
CA PRO A 50 -28.96 8.52 34.19
C PRO A 50 -28.85 7.00 34.01
N ARG A 51 -27.67 6.43 34.27
CA ARG A 51 -27.47 4.98 34.23
C ARG A 51 -28.46 4.34 35.22
N PRO A 52 -29.32 3.40 34.79
CA PRO A 52 -30.26 2.75 35.71
C PRO A 52 -29.53 2.02 36.83
N GLU A 53 -30.12 1.98 38.02
CA GLU A 53 -29.48 1.35 39.19
C GLU A 53 -29.19 -0.15 38.96
N TRP A 54 -30.03 -0.84 38.18
CA TRP A 54 -29.83 -2.25 37.80
C TRP A 54 -28.62 -2.49 36.88
N ASP A 55 -28.18 -1.46 36.16
CA ASP A 55 -27.07 -1.54 35.21
C ASP A 55 -25.76 -1.02 35.84
N LYS A 56 -25.81 -0.43 37.05
CA LYS A 56 -24.61 0.06 37.74
C LYS A 56 -23.71 -1.13 38.10
N PRO A 57 -22.42 -1.15 37.71
CA PRO A 57 -21.52 -2.21 38.13
C PRO A 57 -21.39 -2.19 39.67
N PRO A 58 -21.24 -3.36 40.33
CA PRO A 58 -21.05 -3.42 41.77
C PRO A 58 -19.83 -2.57 42.14
N SER A 59 -20.07 -1.52 42.92
CA SER A 59 -19.00 -0.62 43.35
C SER A 59 -18.13 -1.36 44.35
N THR A 60 -16.85 -1.53 44.02
CA THR A 60 -15.89 -2.16 44.92
C THR A 60 -15.76 -1.30 46.17
N THR A 61 -16.07 -1.84 47.34
CA THR A 61 -15.80 -1.19 48.63
C THR A 61 -14.31 -0.95 48.75
N SER A 62 -13.88 0.30 48.60
CA SER A 62 -12.52 0.72 48.90
C SER A 62 -12.33 0.70 50.41
N MET A 63 -11.87 -0.43 50.95
CA MET A 63 -11.20 -0.44 52.24
C MET A 63 -9.96 0.46 52.12
N ILE A 64 -9.87 1.45 53.01
CA ILE A 64 -8.69 2.31 53.14
C ILE A 64 -7.64 1.55 53.97
N GLU A 65 -6.38 1.94 53.84
CA GLU A 65 -5.14 1.29 54.33
C GLU A 65 -4.59 0.22 53.36
N ASP A 66 -3.32 0.28 52.92
CA ASP A 66 -2.24 1.23 53.21
C ASP A 66 -1.29 1.38 52.00
N ASN A 67 -0.33 2.30 52.10
CA ASN A 67 0.64 2.69 51.07
C ASN A 67 1.45 1.52 50.51
N THR A 68 1.23 1.17 49.24
CA THR A 68 2.29 0.75 48.31
C THR A 68 1.88 1.07 46.88
N SER A 69 2.72 1.83 46.17
CA SER A 69 2.51 2.18 44.76
C SER A 69 2.56 0.92 43.87
N PRO A 70 1.49 0.57 43.13
CA PRO A 70 1.58 -0.46 42.11
C PRO A 70 2.51 0.00 40.98
N ALA A 71 3.51 -0.81 40.65
CA ALA A 71 4.39 -0.52 39.52
C ALA A 71 3.59 -0.50 38.21
N ALA A 72 3.96 0.40 37.29
CA ALA A 72 3.32 0.50 35.99
C ALA A 72 3.39 -0.83 35.22
N PRO A 73 2.33 -1.24 34.51
CA PRO A 73 2.39 -2.43 33.67
C PRO A 73 3.40 -2.21 32.55
N VAL A 74 4.44 -3.05 32.50
CA VAL A 74 5.37 -3.08 31.37
C VAL A 74 4.59 -3.51 30.14
N GLY A 75 4.28 -2.54 29.28
CA GLY A 75 3.61 -2.79 28.00
C GLY A 75 4.53 -3.60 27.09
N ASN A 76 4.23 -4.88 26.91
CA ASN A 76 4.94 -5.73 25.96
C ASN A 76 4.82 -5.15 24.54
N LYS A 77 5.95 -4.69 24.01
CA LYS A 77 6.07 -4.10 22.68
C LYS A 77 5.89 -5.18 21.60
N LEU A 78 4.64 -5.53 21.27
CA LEU A 78 4.35 -6.35 20.09
C LEU A 78 4.71 -5.54 18.84
N THR A 79 5.80 -5.95 18.19
CA THR A 79 6.29 -5.36 16.96
C THR A 79 5.58 -6.04 15.79
N SER A 80 4.35 -5.60 15.48
CA SER A 80 3.58 -6.11 14.34
C SER A 80 4.09 -5.51 13.02
N SER A 81 5.16 -6.10 12.49
CA SER A 81 5.62 -5.85 11.12
C SER A 81 4.80 -6.69 10.14
N THR A 82 3.71 -6.13 9.62
CA THR A 82 2.90 -6.74 8.54
C THR A 82 3.03 -5.90 7.27
N ASN A 83 4.04 -6.21 6.46
CA ASN A 83 4.14 -5.69 5.09
C ASN A 83 3.15 -6.45 4.19
N PHE A 84 1.95 -5.90 4.02
CA PHE A 84 0.99 -6.35 3.00
C PHE A 84 0.82 -5.24 1.95
N ASN A 85 1.59 -5.36 0.87
CA ASN A 85 1.45 -4.51 -0.32
C ASN A 85 0.57 -5.22 -1.35
N ASP A 86 -0.73 -5.31 -1.08
CA ASP A 86 -1.73 -5.71 -2.06
C ASP A 86 -2.28 -4.47 -2.76
N LYS A 87 -2.01 -4.31 -4.07
CA LYS A 87 -2.92 -3.57 -4.94
C LYS A 87 -2.83 -3.95 -6.42
N LEU A 88 -4.00 -4.26 -6.98
CA LEU A 88 -4.20 -4.66 -8.36
C LEU A 88 -5.16 -3.70 -9.09
N THR A 89 -4.63 -2.83 -9.97
CA THR A 89 -5.32 -2.13 -11.10
C THR A 89 -6.56 -1.25 -10.75
N THR A 90 -7.20 -0.39 -11.57
CA THR A 90 -7.24 0.06 -12.99
C THR A 90 -7.79 1.53 -12.98
N LEU A 91 -7.73 2.44 -13.96
CA LEU A 91 -7.04 2.67 -15.26
C LEU A 91 -7.11 4.21 -15.54
N PRO A 92 -6.43 4.79 -16.56
CA PRO A 92 -7.21 5.30 -17.70
C PRO A 92 -6.56 5.10 -19.10
N ASN A 93 -7.36 5.29 -20.14
CA ASN A 93 -7.02 5.04 -21.55
C ASN A 93 -5.90 5.96 -22.09
N GLU A 94 -4.91 5.35 -22.76
CA GLU A 94 -4.44 5.87 -24.05
C GLU A 94 -4.47 4.74 -25.10
N ILE A 95 -4.93 5.07 -26.30
CA ILE A 95 -5.12 4.12 -27.40
C ILE A 95 -3.81 3.95 -28.17
N HIS A 96 -2.85 3.28 -27.55
CA HIS A 96 -1.80 2.61 -28.32
C HIS A 96 -2.36 1.27 -28.78
N LYS A 97 -2.56 1.17 -30.10
CA LYS A 97 -3.19 0.05 -30.81
C LYS A 97 -2.43 -1.25 -30.55
N SER A 98 -2.82 -1.98 -29.50
CA SER A 98 -2.38 -3.34 -29.24
C SER A 98 -2.75 -4.22 -30.43
N THR A 99 -1.75 -4.45 -31.28
CA THR A 99 -1.81 -5.53 -32.26
C THR A 99 -1.86 -6.82 -31.44
N ILE A 100 -3.01 -7.49 -31.44
CA ILE A 100 -3.15 -8.83 -30.88
C ILE A 100 -2.32 -9.75 -31.78
N GLY A 101 -1.03 -9.85 -31.45
CA GLY A 101 -0.11 -10.85 -31.98
C GLY A 101 -0.50 -12.22 -31.44
N SER A 102 -1.54 -12.80 -32.03
CA SER A 102 -1.72 -14.25 -31.99
C SER A 102 -0.66 -14.89 -32.89
N ALA A 103 -0.16 -16.05 -32.48
CA ALA A 103 1.02 -16.74 -33.02
C ALA A 103 2.37 -16.02 -32.74
N GLN A 104 3.46 -16.71 -32.42
CA GLN A 104 3.73 -18.15 -32.58
C GLN A 104 4.43 -18.75 -31.36
N SER A 105 4.25 -20.07 -31.18
CA SER A 105 5.11 -20.87 -30.32
C SER A 105 6.51 -20.96 -30.96
N GLU A 106 7.47 -20.22 -30.42
CA GLU A 106 8.89 -20.39 -30.75
C GLU A 106 9.67 -20.86 -29.53
N LYS A 107 9.77 -22.19 -29.42
CA LYS A 107 10.93 -22.96 -28.92
C LYS A 107 11.63 -22.57 -27.61
N ASN A 108 10.97 -21.90 -26.69
CA ASN A 108 11.37 -21.90 -25.28
C ASN A 108 10.15 -22.23 -24.41
N ASN A 109 10.20 -23.35 -23.68
CA ASN A 109 9.18 -23.73 -22.70
C ASN A 109 9.34 -22.85 -21.44
N ILE A 110 8.92 -21.59 -21.55
CA ILE A 110 8.98 -20.61 -20.45
C ILE A 110 7.93 -20.99 -19.42
N GLN A 111 8.32 -21.89 -18.52
CA GLN A 111 7.42 -22.44 -17.53
C GLN A 111 7.39 -21.53 -16.30
N CYS A 112 6.25 -20.90 -16.08
CA CYS A 112 5.97 -20.17 -14.84
C CYS A 112 6.05 -21.13 -13.65
N ASN A 113 7.06 -20.95 -12.81
CA ASN A 113 7.11 -21.58 -11.48
C ASN A 113 6.32 -20.71 -10.48
N SER A 114 5.78 -21.32 -9.44
CA SER A 114 4.97 -20.61 -8.43
C SER A 114 5.78 -19.78 -7.43
N PHE A 115 7.07 -19.53 -7.70
CA PHE A 115 7.99 -18.85 -6.79
C PHE A 115 8.47 -17.49 -7.33
N TYR A 116 8.53 -17.32 -8.66
CA TYR A 116 8.94 -16.08 -9.32
C TYR A 116 7.86 -15.59 -10.31
N ASP A 117 7.27 -14.42 -10.02
CA ASP A 117 6.26 -13.80 -10.88
C ASP A 117 6.84 -13.19 -12.18
N TYR A 118 8.14 -12.94 -12.22
CA TYR A 118 8.82 -12.30 -13.35
C TYR A 118 10.03 -13.11 -13.78
N LEU A 119 10.20 -13.25 -15.10
CA LEU A 119 11.29 -14.00 -15.74
C LEU A 119 11.96 -13.13 -16.80
N PRO A 120 13.29 -13.20 -16.98
CA PRO A 120 13.96 -12.52 -18.09
C PRO A 120 13.58 -13.11 -19.45
N SER A 121 13.94 -12.41 -20.52
CA SER A 121 13.79 -12.86 -21.90
C SER A 121 15.13 -12.71 -22.63
N GLU A 122 15.38 -13.56 -23.64
CA GLU A 122 16.59 -13.49 -24.48
C GLU A 122 16.91 -12.06 -24.97
N ASN A 123 15.85 -11.30 -25.26
CA ASN A 123 15.93 -9.86 -25.52
C ASN A 123 15.84 -9.10 -24.20
N CYS A 124 16.98 -8.58 -23.71
CA CYS A 124 17.09 -7.79 -22.47
C CYS A 124 16.19 -6.54 -22.38
N ASN A 125 15.63 -6.05 -23.50
CA ASN A 125 14.60 -5.00 -23.54
C ASN A 125 13.18 -5.56 -23.25
N SER A 126 13.05 -6.82 -22.87
CA SER A 126 11.78 -7.50 -22.60
C SER A 126 11.91 -8.52 -21.49
N TYR A 127 10.77 -8.83 -20.86
CA TYR A 127 10.65 -9.78 -19.77
C TYR A 127 9.29 -10.47 -19.85
N TYR A 128 9.10 -11.55 -19.10
CA TYR A 128 7.80 -12.19 -18.94
C TYR A 128 7.28 -11.91 -17.52
N ARG A 129 5.98 -11.63 -17.40
CA ARG A 129 5.26 -11.74 -16.13
C ARG A 129 4.32 -12.93 -16.18
N CYS A 130 4.37 -13.77 -15.17
CA CYS A 130 3.48 -14.90 -15.00
C CYS A 130 2.13 -14.42 -14.47
N ILE A 131 1.05 -14.75 -15.18
CA ILE A 131 -0.33 -14.42 -14.79
C ILE A 131 -1.16 -15.70 -14.93
N TYR A 132 -1.70 -16.20 -13.82
CA TYR A 132 -2.39 -17.49 -13.74
C TYR A 132 -1.58 -18.66 -14.36
N GLY A 133 -0.26 -18.69 -14.08
CA GLY A 133 0.66 -19.72 -14.60
C GLY A 133 1.01 -19.60 -16.08
N LYS A 134 0.56 -18.54 -16.78
CA LYS A 134 0.89 -18.29 -18.19
C LYS A 134 1.88 -17.13 -18.31
N PRO A 135 2.99 -17.28 -19.06
CA PRO A 135 3.94 -16.21 -19.27
C PRO A 135 3.38 -15.19 -20.28
N LEU A 136 3.28 -13.92 -19.87
CA LEU A 136 2.93 -12.81 -20.76
C LEU A 136 4.17 -11.94 -20.98
N LYS A 137 4.54 -11.70 -22.25
CA LYS A 137 5.73 -10.90 -22.61
C LYS A 137 5.42 -9.41 -22.51
N PHE A 138 6.31 -8.67 -21.86
CA PHE A 138 6.30 -7.22 -21.75
C PHE A 138 7.60 -6.66 -22.32
N GLN A 139 7.54 -5.44 -22.87
CA GLN A 139 8.68 -4.70 -23.38
C GLN A 139 8.94 -3.48 -22.50
N CYS A 140 10.19 -3.21 -22.20
CA CYS A 140 10.59 -2.01 -21.48
C CYS A 140 10.43 -0.76 -22.35
N HIS A 141 9.99 0.35 -21.75
CA HIS A 141 9.95 1.64 -22.42
C HIS A 141 11.36 2.18 -22.70
N ASP A 142 11.49 3.09 -23.67
CA ASP A 142 12.69 3.88 -23.95
C ASP A 142 14.02 3.09 -24.07
N LYS A 143 13.94 1.85 -24.58
CA LYS A 143 15.06 0.91 -24.70
C LYS A 143 15.77 0.58 -23.38
N LEU A 144 15.07 0.72 -22.25
CA LEU A 144 15.56 0.29 -20.94
C LEU A 144 15.76 -1.23 -20.90
N ILE A 145 16.64 -1.70 -20.03
CA ILE A 145 16.97 -3.11 -19.85
C ILE A 145 16.24 -3.65 -18.61
N TYR A 146 15.64 -4.82 -18.71
CA TYR A 146 15.06 -5.51 -17.56
C TYR A 146 16.15 -5.99 -16.60
N ASN A 147 16.02 -5.61 -15.32
CA ASN A 147 16.91 -6.01 -14.25
C ASN A 147 16.21 -7.06 -13.35
N PRO A 148 16.51 -8.37 -13.47
CA PRO A 148 15.85 -9.40 -12.67
C PRO A 148 16.16 -9.32 -11.17
N LYS A 149 17.27 -8.67 -10.76
CA LYS A 149 17.59 -8.46 -9.34
C LYS A 149 16.72 -7.38 -8.68
N LYS A 150 16.16 -6.46 -9.48
CA LYS A 150 15.26 -5.38 -9.03
C LYS A 150 13.82 -5.51 -9.55
N LEU A 151 13.54 -6.55 -10.33
CA LEU A 151 12.24 -6.84 -10.97
C LEU A 151 11.64 -5.65 -11.75
N ARG A 152 12.50 -4.84 -12.40
CA ARG A 152 12.08 -3.62 -13.12
C ARG A 152 12.96 -3.30 -14.32
N CYS A 153 12.44 -2.51 -15.25
CA CYS A 153 13.22 -1.88 -16.31
C CYS A 153 14.12 -0.77 -15.74
N GLU A 154 15.38 -0.72 -16.16
CA GLU A 154 16.38 0.23 -15.68
C GLU A 154 17.35 0.60 -16.82
N GLN A 155 18.08 1.72 -16.71
CA GLN A 155 19.03 2.14 -17.74
C GLN A 155 20.18 1.13 -17.90
N SER A 156 20.65 0.93 -19.13
CA SER A 156 21.73 -0.02 -19.46
C SER A 156 23.05 0.21 -18.72
N MET A 157 23.31 1.43 -18.24
CA MET A 157 24.48 1.75 -17.40
C MET A 157 24.39 1.16 -15.99
N ASN A 158 23.19 0.79 -15.53
CA ASN A 158 22.90 0.35 -14.16
C ASN A 158 22.58 -1.16 -14.06
N VAL A 159 22.66 -1.90 -15.18
CA VAL A 159 22.37 -3.33 -15.27
C VAL A 159 23.53 -4.02 -15.98
N ASN A 160 24.05 -5.11 -15.40
CA ASN A 160 25.07 -5.92 -16.08
C ASN A 160 24.40 -6.67 -17.26
N PRO A 161 24.91 -6.59 -18.51
CA PRO A 161 24.33 -7.30 -19.66
C PRO A 161 24.27 -8.83 -19.55
N VAL A 162 25.00 -9.42 -18.60
CA VAL A 162 24.88 -10.86 -18.28
C VAL A 162 23.60 -11.12 -17.49
N ASP A 163 23.32 -10.30 -16.46
CA ASP A 163 22.18 -10.47 -15.56
C ASP A 163 20.82 -10.51 -16.28
N CYS A 164 20.68 -9.93 -17.47
CA CYS A 164 19.41 -9.90 -18.20
C CYS A 164 19.14 -11.13 -19.07
N ARG A 165 20.04 -12.13 -19.10
CA ARG A 165 19.94 -13.34 -19.92
C ARG A 165 19.90 -14.66 -19.11
N ASP A 166 20.15 -14.60 -17.81
CA ASP A 166 20.14 -15.73 -16.86
C ASP A 166 18.75 -15.94 -16.23
#